data_AF-A0A430FHM6-F1
#
_entry.id   AF-A0A430FHM6-F1
#
_cell.length_a   1.000
_cell.length_b   1.000
_cell.length_c   1.000
_cell.angle_alpha   90.00
_cell.angle_beta   90.00
_cell.angle_gamma   90.00
#
_symmetry.space_group_name_H-M   'P 1'
#
loop_
_entity.id
_entity.type
_entity.pdbx_description
1 polymer ?
#
loop_
_entity_poly.entity_id
_entity_poly.type
_entity_poly.pdbx_seq_one_letter_code
_entity_poly.pdbx_strand_id
1 'polypeptide(L)'
;MADKKVTTAEAKQSAESYVQCLTEAGLSGKYHYDPATDYWILIGDGEISYDSPDFRYMDLDPSTAAGKKLSEKIQATYSKKKGSCDSVFNPISTYLESHADWDSLAKNQYEATVDCVIGRVPSLQNAIDDSWPHDSDGLSKLSELISSHEKDLPSEDQTALTNCQTYYTTAPETFGVASKPLDQLTEQERKDLIAKGQLSEQSQ
;
A
#
# COMPACT_ATOMS: atom_id res chain seq x y z
N MET A 1 -15.89 -12.52 18.35
CA MET A 1 -17.13 -11.82 17.95
C MET A 1 -18.29 -12.37 18.78
N ALA A 2 -18.65 -11.69 19.87
CA ALA A 2 -19.66 -12.16 20.83
C ALA A 2 -21.10 -11.85 20.39
N ASP A 3 -21.28 -10.99 19.40
CA ASP A 3 -22.55 -10.38 18.98
C ASP A 3 -22.83 -10.45 17.47
N LYS A 4 -22.02 -11.21 16.72
CA LYS A 4 -22.11 -11.36 15.25
C LYS A 4 -22.07 -10.02 14.49
N LYS A 5 -21.44 -9.00 15.07
CA LYS A 5 -21.15 -7.73 14.41
C LYS A 5 -19.66 -7.46 14.47
N VAL A 6 -19.18 -6.67 13.52
CA VAL A 6 -17.88 -6.03 13.57
C VAL A 6 -18.15 -4.54 13.65
N THR A 7 -17.71 -3.92 14.73
CA THR A 7 -17.76 -2.47 14.90
C THR A 7 -16.56 -1.80 14.21
N THR A 8 -16.68 -0.52 13.90
CA THR A 8 -15.55 0.30 13.40
C THR A 8 -14.34 0.23 14.33
N ALA A 9 -14.57 0.18 15.65
CA ALA A 9 -13.49 0.08 16.63
C ALA A 9 -12.76 -1.27 16.57
N GLU A 10 -13.49 -2.38 16.45
CA GLU A 10 -12.90 -3.72 16.29
C GLU A 10 -12.13 -3.84 14.98
N ALA A 11 -12.65 -3.24 13.91
CA ALA A 11 -11.98 -3.28 12.61
C ALA A 11 -10.65 -2.50 12.64
N LYS A 12 -10.64 -1.29 13.23
CA LYS A 12 -9.42 -0.49 13.45
C LYS A 12 -8.41 -1.23 14.34
N GLN A 13 -8.85 -1.76 15.48
CA GLN A 13 -7.97 -2.51 16.38
C GLN A 13 -7.37 -3.74 15.72
N SER A 14 -8.15 -4.44 14.89
CA SER A 14 -7.66 -5.60 14.14
C SER A 14 -6.63 -5.20 13.08
N ALA A 15 -6.80 -4.04 12.44
CA ALA A 15 -5.82 -3.51 11.50
C ALA A 15 -4.51 -3.11 12.19
N GLU A 16 -4.58 -2.41 13.33
CA GLU A 16 -3.42 -2.08 14.17
C GLU A 16 -2.68 -3.36 14.61
N SER A 17 -3.43 -4.39 15.03
CA SER A 17 -2.85 -5.68 15.45
C SER A 17 -2.17 -6.42 14.29
N TYR A 18 -2.74 -6.35 13.09
CA TYR A 18 -2.15 -6.92 11.90
C TYR A 18 -0.84 -6.21 11.53
N VAL A 19 -0.82 -4.88 11.55
CA VAL A 19 0.38 -4.07 11.30
C VAL A 19 1.46 -4.32 12.35
N GLN A 20 1.08 -4.48 13.62
CA GLN A 20 1.99 -4.89 14.69
C GLN A 20 2.60 -6.27 14.41
N CYS A 21 1.80 -7.25 13.99
CA CYS A 21 2.31 -8.57 13.59
C CYS A 21 3.30 -8.47 12.42
N LEU A 22 3.01 -7.67 11.39
CA LEU A 22 3.92 -7.46 10.27
C LEU A 22 5.26 -6.88 10.74
N THR A 23 5.21 -5.91 11.64
CA THR A 23 6.39 -5.31 12.26
C THR A 23 7.22 -6.34 13.01
N GLU A 24 6.57 -7.17 13.84
CA GLU A 24 7.22 -8.25 14.61
C GLU A 24 7.79 -9.36 13.70
N ALA A 25 7.17 -9.60 12.55
CA ALA A 25 7.70 -10.49 11.50
C ALA A 25 8.92 -9.90 10.75
N GLY A 26 9.34 -8.69 11.11
CA GLY A 26 10.48 -7.99 10.51
C GLY A 26 10.16 -7.43 9.12
N LEU A 27 8.91 -7.03 8.90
CA LEU A 27 8.50 -6.27 7.72
C LEU A 27 8.40 -4.79 8.06
N SER A 28 8.51 -3.95 7.04
CA SER A 28 8.32 -2.51 7.10
C SER A 28 7.72 -2.02 5.79
N GLY A 29 7.04 -0.88 5.84
CA GLY A 29 6.46 -0.28 4.65
C GLY A 29 5.44 0.79 4.99
N LYS A 30 4.54 1.03 4.03
CA LYS A 30 3.37 1.88 4.22
C LYS A 30 2.11 1.03 4.21
N TYR A 31 1.09 1.47 4.94
CA TYR A 31 -0.23 0.86 4.91
C TYR A 31 -1.34 1.90 4.93
N HIS A 32 -2.52 1.49 4.50
CA HIS A 32 -3.75 2.26 4.60
C HIS A 32 -4.89 1.37 5.03
N TYR A 33 -5.74 1.94 5.90
CA TYR A 33 -6.99 1.34 6.30
C TYR A 33 -7.98 2.42 6.76
N ASP A 34 -8.99 2.68 5.95
CA ASP A 34 -10.17 3.46 6.37
C ASP A 34 -11.40 2.54 6.44
N PRO A 35 -11.93 2.23 7.64
CA PRO A 35 -13.10 1.37 7.79
C PRO A 35 -14.39 1.94 7.18
N ALA A 36 -14.41 3.19 6.71
CA ALA A 36 -15.54 3.78 5.98
C ALA A 36 -15.53 3.45 4.47
N THR A 37 -14.35 3.17 3.91
CA THR A 37 -14.14 2.93 2.47
C THR A 37 -13.46 1.60 2.15
N ASP A 38 -12.94 0.90 3.17
CA ASP A 38 -12.10 -0.28 3.00
C ASP A 38 -12.62 -1.48 3.79
N TYR A 39 -12.63 -2.64 3.13
CA TYR A 39 -12.81 -3.95 3.77
C TYR A 39 -11.53 -4.78 3.80
N TRP A 40 -10.44 -4.28 3.21
CA TRP A 40 -9.09 -4.86 3.23
C TRP A 40 -8.07 -3.83 3.71
N ILE A 41 -6.89 -4.27 4.12
CA ILE A 41 -5.76 -3.36 4.43
C ILE A 41 -4.84 -3.34 3.21
N LEU A 42 -4.60 -2.16 2.67
CA LEU A 42 -3.59 -1.96 1.64
C LEU A 42 -2.22 -1.91 2.31
N ILE A 43 -1.31 -2.80 1.90
CA ILE A 43 0.08 -2.83 2.34
C ILE A 43 0.95 -2.55 1.12
N GLY A 44 1.58 -1.37 1.09
CA GLY A 44 2.28 -0.85 -0.09
C GLY A 44 1.35 -0.44 -1.22
N ASP A 45 1.88 0.31 -2.20
CA ASP A 45 1.17 0.88 -3.36
C ASP A 45 0.79 -0.21 -4.40
N GLY A 46 0.16 -1.31 -3.97
CA GLY A 46 -0.19 -2.46 -4.83
C GLY A 46 1.00 -3.32 -5.26
N GLU A 47 2.21 -2.79 -5.13
CA GLU A 47 3.46 -3.52 -5.29
C GLU A 47 4.14 -3.62 -3.93
N ILE A 48 4.78 -4.77 -3.70
CA ILE A 48 5.73 -5.02 -2.62
C ILE A 48 6.40 -3.70 -2.24
N SER A 49 6.34 -3.29 -0.96
CA SER A 49 7.10 -2.13 -0.53
C SER A 49 8.58 -2.40 -0.82
N TYR A 50 9.10 -1.83 -1.90
CA TYR A 50 10.53 -1.83 -2.21
C TYR A 50 11.32 -1.23 -1.05
N ASP A 51 10.64 -0.52 -0.13
CA ASP A 51 11.19 0.02 1.10
C ASP A 51 11.42 -1.02 2.19
N SER A 52 10.88 -2.24 2.03
CA SER A 52 11.29 -3.38 2.84
C SER A 52 12.80 -3.60 2.68
N PRO A 53 13.54 -3.77 3.79
CA PRO A 53 14.99 -3.92 3.75
C PRO A 53 15.42 -5.09 2.88
N ASP A 54 14.54 -6.05 2.62
CA ASP A 54 14.87 -7.23 1.85
C ASP A 54 14.94 -6.96 0.33
N PHE A 55 14.29 -5.92 -0.21
CA PHE A 55 14.23 -5.60 -1.65
C PHE A 55 15.16 -4.45 -2.07
N ARG A 56 15.34 -3.45 -1.19
CA ARG A 56 16.10 -2.21 -1.48
C ARG A 56 17.61 -2.41 -1.74
N TYR A 57 18.14 -3.58 -1.38
CA TYR A 57 19.57 -3.89 -1.53
C TYR A 57 19.86 -4.85 -2.68
N MET A 58 18.95 -5.11 -3.61
CA MET A 58 19.27 -5.94 -4.77
C MET A 58 20.25 -5.23 -5.71
N ASP A 59 21.52 -5.64 -5.69
CA ASP A 59 22.55 -5.16 -6.65
C ASP A 59 22.66 -6.07 -7.89
N LEU A 60 21.81 -7.10 -7.98
CA LEU A 60 21.69 -7.94 -9.15
C LEU A 60 20.59 -7.40 -10.05
N ASP A 61 20.92 -7.14 -11.32
CA ASP A 61 19.94 -6.72 -12.33
C ASP A 61 18.78 -7.74 -12.38
N PRO A 62 17.53 -7.31 -12.06
CA PRO A 62 16.37 -8.20 -12.00
C PRO A 62 15.99 -8.80 -13.36
N SER A 63 16.53 -8.30 -14.46
CA SER A 63 16.35 -8.89 -15.80
C SER A 63 17.23 -10.13 -16.02
N THR A 64 18.32 -10.29 -15.24
CA THR A 64 19.23 -11.44 -15.31
C THR A 64 18.66 -12.67 -14.62
N ALA A 65 19.12 -13.87 -14.99
CA ALA A 65 18.67 -15.10 -14.34
C ALA A 65 18.95 -15.13 -12.82
N ALA A 66 20.07 -14.55 -12.38
CA ALA A 66 20.43 -14.44 -10.97
C ALA A 66 19.53 -13.43 -10.24
N GLY A 67 19.28 -12.26 -10.83
CA GLY A 67 18.37 -11.25 -10.28
C GLY A 67 16.93 -11.72 -10.18
N LYS A 68 16.41 -12.43 -11.21
CA LYS A 68 15.07 -13.04 -11.18
C LYS A 68 14.93 -14.03 -10.02
N LYS A 69 15.87 -14.97 -9.89
CA LYS A 69 15.86 -15.97 -8.82
C LYS A 69 15.95 -15.34 -7.43
N LEU A 70 16.74 -14.27 -7.29
CA LEU A 70 16.83 -13.52 -6.03
C LEU A 70 15.49 -12.83 -5.71
N SER A 71 14.91 -12.13 -6.69
CA SER A 71 13.59 -11.49 -6.56
C SER A 71 12.51 -12.49 -6.12
N GLU A 72 12.44 -13.64 -6.77
CA GLU A 72 11.50 -14.73 -6.42
C GLU A 72 11.70 -15.21 -4.97
N LYS A 73 12.93 -15.38 -4.53
CA LYS A 73 13.25 -15.82 -3.15
C LYS A 73 12.84 -14.78 -2.12
N ILE A 74 13.08 -13.50 -2.40
CA ILE A 74 12.71 -12.39 -1.52
C ILE A 74 11.19 -12.30 -1.46
N GLN A 75 10.49 -12.35 -2.61
CA GLN A 75 9.03 -12.36 -2.68
C GLN A 75 8.43 -13.54 -1.91
N ALA A 76 8.97 -14.75 -2.05
CA ALA A 76 8.52 -15.90 -1.29
C ALA A 76 8.69 -15.71 0.23
N THR A 77 9.78 -15.08 0.66
CA THR A 77 10.04 -14.77 2.07
C THR A 77 9.07 -13.72 2.60
N TYR A 78 8.84 -12.66 1.83
CA TYR A 78 7.86 -11.62 2.13
C TYR A 78 6.46 -12.21 2.27
N SER A 79 5.98 -12.93 1.26
CA SER A 79 4.67 -13.57 1.26
C SER A 79 4.49 -14.53 2.44
N LYS A 80 5.54 -15.27 2.82
CA LYS A 80 5.50 -16.14 4.00
C LYS A 80 5.36 -15.36 5.31
N LYS A 81 6.15 -14.29 5.49
CA LYS A 81 6.07 -13.42 6.68
C LYS A 81 4.70 -12.75 6.77
N LYS A 82 4.25 -12.10 5.69
CA LYS A 82 2.92 -11.47 5.61
C LYS A 82 1.82 -12.50 5.88
N GLY A 83 1.89 -13.66 5.22
CA GLY A 83 0.90 -14.74 5.35
C GLY A 83 0.76 -15.29 6.77
N SER A 84 1.83 -15.23 7.59
CA SER A 84 1.72 -15.61 9.01
C SER A 84 0.85 -14.66 9.83
N CYS A 85 0.67 -13.42 9.38
CA CYS A 85 -0.15 -12.40 10.02
C CYS A 85 -1.58 -12.34 9.47
N ASP A 86 -1.85 -12.93 8.31
CA ASP A 86 -3.17 -12.86 7.65
C ASP A 86 -4.31 -13.34 8.57
N SER A 87 -4.06 -14.29 9.47
CA SER A 87 -5.05 -14.75 10.46
C SER A 87 -5.54 -13.68 11.43
N VAL A 88 -4.80 -12.57 11.60
CA VAL A 88 -5.16 -11.46 12.49
C VAL A 88 -6.30 -10.62 11.91
N PHE A 89 -6.26 -10.33 10.60
CA PHE A 89 -7.25 -9.45 9.96
C PHE A 89 -8.25 -10.16 9.04
N ASN A 90 -7.88 -11.31 8.45
CA ASN A 90 -8.75 -12.02 7.51
C ASN A 90 -10.17 -12.28 8.05
N PRO A 91 -10.38 -12.69 9.32
CA PRO A 91 -11.74 -12.89 9.83
C PRO A 91 -12.59 -11.61 9.79
N ILE A 92 -11.97 -10.45 10.06
CA ILE A 92 -12.62 -9.15 9.98
C ILE A 92 -12.88 -8.78 8.51
N SER A 93 -11.87 -8.91 7.65
CA SER A 93 -12.00 -8.61 6.22
C SER A 93 -13.11 -9.44 5.56
N THR A 94 -13.13 -10.76 5.79
CA THR A 94 -14.18 -11.65 5.28
C THR A 94 -15.56 -11.28 5.82
N TYR A 95 -15.66 -10.87 7.09
CA TYR A 95 -16.92 -10.39 7.65
C TYR A 95 -17.37 -9.09 6.97
N LEU A 96 -16.49 -8.10 6.87
CA LEU A 96 -16.79 -6.81 6.24
C LEU A 96 -17.20 -6.98 4.79
N GLU A 97 -16.48 -7.78 4.01
CA GLU A 97 -16.80 -8.07 2.60
C GLU A 97 -18.17 -8.76 2.45
N SER A 98 -18.46 -9.78 3.27
CA SER A 98 -19.73 -10.52 3.20
C SER A 98 -20.95 -9.73 3.69
N HIS A 99 -20.74 -8.61 4.38
CA HIS A 99 -21.79 -7.73 4.89
C HIS A 99 -21.69 -6.31 4.32
N ALA A 100 -20.90 -6.12 3.26
CA ALA A 100 -20.71 -4.82 2.62
C ALA A 100 -22.00 -4.40 1.91
N ASP A 101 -22.44 -3.17 2.20
CA ASP A 101 -23.34 -2.44 1.32
C ASP A 101 -22.49 -1.81 0.21
N TRP A 102 -22.41 -2.50 -0.93
CA TRP A 102 -21.54 -2.13 -2.05
C TRP A 102 -21.89 -0.78 -2.67
N ASP A 103 -23.17 -0.40 -2.67
CA ASP A 103 -23.60 0.89 -3.20
C ASP A 103 -23.15 2.02 -2.28
N SER A 104 -23.34 1.85 -0.96
CA SER A 104 -22.85 2.81 0.04
C SER A 104 -21.31 2.88 0.04
N LEU A 105 -20.63 1.75 -0.13
CA LEU A 105 -19.17 1.69 -0.20
C LEU A 105 -18.63 2.47 -1.41
N ALA A 106 -19.17 2.21 -2.60
CA ALA A 106 -18.76 2.89 -3.83
C ALA A 106 -19.02 4.39 -3.75
N LYS A 107 -20.15 4.80 -3.14
CA LYS A 107 -20.46 6.20 -2.89
C LYS A 107 -19.45 6.86 -1.95
N ASN A 108 -19.13 6.22 -0.82
CA ASN A 108 -18.15 6.76 0.12
C ASN A 108 -16.76 6.87 -0.53
N GLN A 109 -16.36 5.86 -1.31
CA GLN A 109 -15.11 5.88 -2.07
C GLN A 109 -15.09 7.03 -3.07
N TYR A 110 -16.17 7.25 -3.82
CA TYR A 110 -16.29 8.39 -4.74
C TYR A 110 -16.11 9.73 -4.03
N GLU A 111 -16.87 9.96 -2.96
CA GLU A 111 -16.83 11.22 -2.19
C GLU A 111 -15.44 11.47 -1.60
N ALA A 112 -14.82 10.44 -1.02
CA ALA A 112 -13.49 10.53 -0.43
C ALA A 112 -12.39 10.75 -1.50
N THR A 113 -12.54 10.17 -2.70
CA THR A 113 -11.63 10.44 -3.83
C THR A 113 -11.79 11.87 -4.35
N VAL A 114 -13.00 12.39 -4.46
CA VAL A 114 -13.25 13.81 -4.83
C VAL A 114 -12.57 14.75 -3.85
N ASP A 115 -12.79 14.56 -2.54
CA ASP A 115 -12.17 15.36 -1.49
C ASP A 115 -10.64 15.31 -1.54
N CYS A 116 -10.07 14.11 -1.78
CA CYS A 116 -8.64 13.92 -1.95
C CYS A 116 -8.10 14.70 -3.16
N VAL A 117 -8.74 14.57 -4.32
CA VAL A 117 -8.32 15.24 -5.57
C VAL A 117 -8.36 16.76 -5.41
N ILE A 118 -9.46 17.32 -4.89
CA ILE A 118 -9.61 18.77 -4.68
C ILE A 118 -8.62 19.27 -3.63
N GLY A 119 -8.41 18.51 -2.56
CA GLY A 119 -7.47 18.85 -1.50
C GLY A 119 -6.01 18.91 -1.96
N ARG A 120 -5.64 18.08 -2.94
CA ARG A 120 -4.28 18.03 -3.51
C ARG A 120 -4.10 19.00 -4.68
N VAL A 121 -5.06 19.04 -5.58
CA VAL A 121 -5.00 19.84 -6.81
C VAL A 121 -6.30 20.63 -6.96
N PRO A 122 -6.45 21.77 -6.25
CA PRO A 122 -7.69 22.54 -6.22
C PRO A 122 -8.17 23.02 -7.61
N SER A 123 -7.26 23.14 -8.59
CA SER A 123 -7.61 23.52 -9.97
C SER A 123 -8.51 22.50 -10.67
N LEU A 124 -8.55 21.24 -10.22
CA LEU A 124 -9.41 20.20 -10.77
C LEU A 124 -10.87 20.27 -10.28
N GLN A 125 -11.18 21.12 -9.30
CA GLN A 125 -12.54 21.23 -8.75
C GLN A 125 -13.61 21.47 -9.82
N ASN A 126 -13.34 22.35 -10.79
CA ASN A 126 -14.30 22.67 -11.86
C ASN A 126 -14.34 21.62 -12.99
N ALA A 127 -13.43 20.65 -12.97
CA ALA A 127 -13.40 19.56 -13.94
C ALA A 127 -14.16 18.32 -13.44
N ILE A 128 -14.50 18.27 -12.15
CA ILE A 128 -15.41 17.29 -11.55
C ILE A 128 -16.84 17.84 -11.70
N ASP A 129 -17.70 17.11 -12.38
CA ASP A 129 -19.07 17.53 -12.67
C ASP A 129 -20.04 16.91 -11.66
N ASP A 130 -20.84 17.75 -11.01
CA ASP A 130 -21.87 17.35 -10.02
C ASP A 130 -22.91 16.35 -10.59
N SER A 131 -23.00 16.20 -11.92
CA SER A 131 -23.87 15.22 -12.58
C SER A 131 -23.28 13.82 -12.71
N TRP A 132 -22.01 13.63 -12.33
CA TRP A 132 -21.39 12.30 -12.34
C TRP A 132 -22.09 11.39 -11.33
N PRO A 133 -22.26 10.09 -11.65
CA PRO A 133 -22.83 9.16 -10.70
C PRO A 133 -21.87 8.96 -9.50
N HIS A 134 -22.40 8.80 -8.29
CA HIS A 134 -21.59 8.59 -7.07
C HIS A 134 -21.42 7.10 -6.80
N ASP A 135 -20.86 6.38 -7.77
CA ASP A 135 -20.67 4.94 -7.76
C ASP A 135 -19.41 4.55 -8.55
N SER A 136 -19.29 3.28 -8.96
CA SER A 136 -18.16 2.78 -9.76
C SER A 136 -17.99 3.50 -11.11
N ASP A 137 -19.07 3.96 -11.73
CA ASP A 137 -19.00 4.70 -12.99
C ASP A 137 -18.43 6.11 -12.74
N GLY A 138 -18.78 6.70 -11.59
CA GLY A 138 -18.22 7.96 -11.11
C GLY A 138 -16.73 7.87 -10.84
N LEU A 139 -16.31 6.80 -10.15
CA LEU A 139 -14.91 6.50 -9.89
C LEU A 139 -14.12 6.31 -11.18
N SER A 140 -14.72 5.66 -12.18
CA SER A 140 -14.10 5.51 -13.51
C SER A 140 -13.88 6.88 -14.18
N LYS A 141 -14.86 7.78 -14.12
CA LYS A 141 -14.73 9.16 -14.64
C LYS A 141 -13.66 9.98 -13.91
N LEU A 142 -13.59 9.87 -12.58
CA LEU A 142 -12.52 10.49 -11.79
C LEU A 142 -11.15 9.97 -12.19
N SER A 143 -11.04 8.66 -12.41
CA SER A 143 -9.79 8.05 -12.89
C SER A 143 -9.35 8.63 -14.24
N GLU A 144 -10.27 8.75 -15.20
CA GLU A 144 -9.99 9.35 -16.51
C GLU A 144 -9.57 10.83 -16.40
N LEU A 145 -10.25 11.60 -15.54
CA LEU A 145 -9.92 12.99 -15.28
C LEU A 145 -8.49 13.12 -14.74
N ILE A 146 -8.14 12.34 -13.73
CA ILE A 146 -6.79 12.35 -13.14
C ILE A 146 -5.75 11.97 -14.19
N SER A 147 -5.93 10.85 -14.90
CA SER A 147 -4.96 10.41 -15.91
C SER A 147 -4.78 11.39 -17.08
N SER A 148 -5.80 12.19 -17.41
CA SER A 148 -5.69 13.23 -18.44
C SER A 148 -4.93 14.49 -18.00
N HIS A 149 -4.85 14.75 -16.69
CA HIS A 149 -4.18 15.94 -16.14
C HIS A 149 -2.85 15.63 -15.45
N GLU A 150 -2.63 14.39 -15.02
CA GLU A 150 -1.45 13.98 -14.26
C GLU A 150 -0.14 14.39 -14.93
N LYS A 151 0.00 14.15 -16.24
CA LYS A 151 1.23 14.44 -16.98
C LYS A 151 1.62 15.92 -17.02
N ASP A 152 0.66 16.81 -16.81
CA ASP A 152 0.85 18.26 -16.84
C ASP A 152 1.16 18.84 -15.45
N LEU A 153 1.15 18.00 -14.40
CA LEU A 153 1.39 18.40 -13.02
C LEU A 153 2.85 18.15 -12.58
N PRO A 154 3.35 18.87 -11.56
CA PRO A 154 4.61 18.53 -10.88
C PRO A 154 4.60 17.10 -10.32
N SER A 155 5.77 16.45 -10.20
CA SER A 155 5.86 15.04 -9.77
C SER A 155 5.26 14.74 -8.40
N GLU A 156 5.28 15.72 -7.49
CA GLU A 156 4.68 15.61 -6.16
C GLU A 156 3.15 15.53 -6.26
N ASP A 157 2.55 16.33 -7.13
CA ASP A 157 1.11 16.34 -7.38
C ASP A 157 0.65 15.10 -8.17
N GLN A 158 1.48 14.58 -9.08
CA GLN A 158 1.25 13.31 -9.77
C GLN A 158 1.12 12.14 -8.78
N THR A 159 2.12 12.02 -7.88
CA THR A 159 2.14 10.98 -6.85
C THR A 159 0.93 11.13 -5.92
N ALA A 160 0.60 12.36 -5.53
CA ALA A 160 -0.55 12.63 -4.67
C ALA A 160 -1.89 12.24 -5.32
N LEU A 161 -2.07 12.52 -6.62
CA LEU A 161 -3.29 12.16 -7.35
C LEU A 161 -3.40 10.65 -7.63
N THR A 162 -2.31 9.99 -7.98
CA THR A 162 -2.27 8.52 -8.13
C THR A 162 -2.66 7.84 -6.81
N ASN A 163 -2.25 8.39 -5.66
CA ASN A 163 -2.70 7.89 -4.36
C ASN A 163 -4.22 8.07 -4.16
N CYS A 164 -4.81 9.20 -4.57
CA CYS A 164 -6.26 9.40 -4.48
C CYS A 164 -7.06 8.38 -5.32
N GLN A 165 -6.52 7.91 -6.46
CA GLN A 165 -7.16 6.88 -7.32
C GLN A 165 -7.17 5.48 -6.70
N THR A 166 -6.20 5.18 -5.84
CA THR A 166 -6.05 3.87 -5.20
C THR A 166 -6.75 3.81 -3.85
N TYR A 167 -7.69 4.74 -3.62
CA TYR A 167 -8.44 4.92 -2.38
C TYR A 167 -7.57 5.24 -1.16
N TYR A 168 -6.33 5.74 -1.36
CA TYR A 168 -5.55 6.40 -0.30
C TYR A 168 -6.10 7.81 -0.05
N THR A 169 -7.38 7.86 0.32
CA THR A 169 -8.09 9.11 0.65
C THR A 169 -7.57 9.68 1.96
N THR A 170 -6.88 8.85 2.76
CA THR A 170 -6.02 9.28 3.85
C THR A 170 -4.55 8.99 3.56
N ALA A 171 -3.65 9.77 4.18
CA ALA A 171 -2.22 9.59 3.98
C ALA A 171 -1.78 8.21 4.50
N PRO A 172 -1.04 7.40 3.69
CA PRO A 172 -0.53 6.12 4.15
C PRO A 172 0.32 6.26 5.41
N GLU A 173 0.12 5.38 6.37
CA GLU A 173 0.91 5.32 7.60
C GLU A 173 2.14 4.43 7.42
N THR A 174 3.24 4.76 8.07
CA THR A 174 4.46 3.93 8.04
C THR A 174 4.47 2.93 9.19
N PHE A 175 4.97 1.72 8.91
CA PHE A 175 5.18 0.69 9.94
C PHE A 175 6.56 0.04 9.80
N GLY A 176 6.99 -0.60 10.88
CA GLY A 176 8.31 -1.21 10.98
C GLY A 176 9.46 -0.19 11.04
N VAL A 177 10.69 -0.71 10.98
CA VAL A 177 11.89 0.12 10.99
C VAL A 177 12.29 0.45 9.56
N ALA A 178 12.47 1.74 9.26
CA ALA A 178 12.96 2.17 7.96
C ALA A 178 14.35 1.58 7.68
N SER A 179 14.50 0.97 6.50
CA SER A 179 15.76 0.45 6.00
C SER A 179 16.79 1.56 5.82
N LYS A 180 18.03 1.32 6.23
CA LYS A 180 19.14 2.24 5.95
C LYS A 180 19.45 2.26 4.44
N PRO A 181 19.78 3.40 3.84
CA PRO A 181 20.38 3.44 2.51
C PRO A 181 21.64 2.55 2.40
N LEU A 182 21.93 2.00 1.22
CA LEU A 182 23.06 1.10 0.99
C LEU A 182 24.41 1.72 1.40
N ASP A 183 24.59 3.01 1.15
CA ASP A 183 25.75 3.81 1.55
C ASP A 183 25.88 3.97 3.07
N GLN A 184 24.79 3.78 3.82
CA GLN A 184 24.74 3.87 5.28
C GLN A 184 24.84 2.51 5.99
N LEU A 185 24.98 1.41 5.25
CA LEU A 185 25.21 0.09 5.82
C LEU A 185 26.62 -0.01 6.43
N THR A 186 26.69 -0.54 7.65
CA THR A 186 27.94 -0.94 8.29
C THR A 186 28.61 -2.08 7.51
N GLU A 187 29.90 -2.28 7.73
CA GLU A 187 30.66 -3.37 7.08
C GLU A 187 30.05 -4.75 7.41
N GLN A 188 29.58 -4.95 8.63
CA GLN A 188 28.95 -6.20 9.04
C GLN A 188 27.60 -6.41 8.35
N GLU A 189 26.76 -5.37 8.26
CA GLU A 189 25.47 -5.45 7.55
C GLU A 189 25.68 -5.77 6.06
N ARG A 190 26.70 -5.18 5.42
CA ARG A 190 27.05 -5.51 4.02
C ARG A 190 27.51 -6.96 3.88
N LYS A 191 28.39 -7.44 4.76
CA LYS A 191 28.86 -8.85 4.76
C LYS A 191 27.71 -9.82 4.90
N ASP A 192 26.73 -9.53 5.76
CA ASP A 192 25.57 -10.38 5.96
C ASP A 192 24.67 -10.41 4.71
N LEU A 193 24.48 -9.27 4.03
CA LEU A 193 23.72 -9.19 2.79
C LEU A 193 24.44 -9.89 1.62
N ILE A 194 25.77 -9.78 1.53
CA ILE A 194 26.60 -10.52 0.55
C ILE A 194 26.50 -12.03 0.80
N ALA A 195 26.61 -12.47 2.05
CA ALA A 195 26.46 -13.88 2.41
C ALA A 195 25.07 -14.44 2.09
N LYS A 196 24.03 -13.59 2.13
CA LYS A 196 22.65 -13.92 1.71
C LYS A 196 22.45 -13.85 0.19
N GLY A 197 23.45 -13.38 -0.56
CA GLY A 197 23.39 -13.13 -1.99
C GLY A 197 22.48 -11.96 -2.38
N GLN A 198 22.17 -11.07 -1.44
CA GLN A 198 21.39 -9.86 -1.67
C GLN A 198 22.28 -8.73 -2.25
N LEU A 199 23.56 -8.72 -1.90
CA LEU A 199 24.57 -7.82 -2.46
C LEU A 199 25.69 -8.58 -3.16
N SER A 200 26.31 -7.93 -4.15
CA SER A 200 27.55 -8.40 -4.77
C SER A 200 28.77 -7.92 -3.97
N GLU A 201 29.86 -8.70 -3.96
CA GLU A 201 31.15 -8.16 -3.54
C GLU A 201 31.58 -7.15 -4.61
N GLN A 202 31.52 -5.85 -4.31
CA GLN A 202 32.13 -4.86 -5.19
C GLN A 202 33.63 -5.13 -5.24
N SER A 203 34.10 -5.61 -6.39
CA SER A 203 35.53 -5.74 -6.66
C SER A 203 36.10 -4.33 -6.77
N GLN A 204 37.04 -3.98 -5.88
CA GLN A 204 37.86 -2.77 -6.01
C GLN A 204 38.69 -2.81 -7.30
#